data_AF-A0A5C5ULB0-F1
#
_entry.id   AF-A0A5C5ULB0-F1
#
_cell.length_a   1.000
_cell.length_b   1.000
_cell.length_c   1.000
_cell.angle_alpha   90.00
_cell.angle_beta   90.00
_cell.angle_gamma   90.00
#
_symmetry.space_group_name_H-M   'P 1'
#
loop_
_entity.id
_entity.type
_entity.pdbx_description
1 polymer ?
#
loop_
_entity_poly.entity_id
_entity_poly.type
_entity_poly.pdbx_seq_one_letter_code
_entity_poly.pdbx_strand_id
1 'polypeptide(L)' 'MIAGCKVTVEGGMYGLKISRKGGGLFRRASAKPKAAVCPKCGYTALYIDNPSEFTR' A
#
# COMPACT_ATOMS: atom_id res chain seq x y z
N MET A 1 -12.50 -9.15 7.23
CA MET A 1 -11.84 -7.83 7.05
C MET A 1 -12.62 -7.09 5.97
N ILE A 2 -12.96 -5.81 6.18
CA ILE A 2 -13.53 -4.93 5.16
C ILE A 2 -12.36 -4.46 4.30
N ALA A 3 -12.30 -4.90 3.04
CA ALA A 3 -11.23 -4.58 2.10
C ALA A 3 -11.56 -3.34 1.25
N GLY A 4 -10.56 -2.80 0.55
CA GLY A 4 -10.74 -1.66 -0.36
C GLY A 4 -10.82 -0.31 0.34
N CYS A 5 -10.45 -0.22 1.62
CA CYS A 5 -10.40 1.05 2.33
C CYS A 5 -9.27 1.94 1.78
N LYS A 6 -9.53 3.24 1.67
CA LYS A 6 -8.56 4.24 1.22
C LYS A 6 -7.73 4.73 2.41
N VAL A 7 -6.43 4.90 2.21
CA VAL A 7 -5.52 5.45 3.23
C VAL A 7 -5.03 6.81 2.78
N THR A 8 -5.30 7.82 3.59
CA THR A 8 -4.89 9.21 3.39
C THR A 8 -4.16 9.71 4.64
N VAL A 9 -3.21 10.62 4.47
CA VAL A 9 -2.56 11.31 5.60
C VAL A 9 -3.34 12.60 5.83
N GLU A 10 -3.76 12.87 7.06
CA GLU A 10 -4.45 14.13 7.39
C GLU A 10 -3.54 15.33 7.09
N GLY A 11 -4.09 16.35 6.42
CA GLY A 11 -3.30 17.48 5.91
C GLY A 11 -2.51 17.20 4.63
N GLY A 12 -2.59 15.99 4.05
CA GLY A 12 -1.91 15.62 2.80
C GLY A 12 -2.88 15.11 1.72
N MET A 13 -2.81 15.66 0.51
CA MET A 13 -3.70 15.26 -0.61
C MET A 13 -3.34 13.90 -1.26
N TYR A 14 -2.12 13.42 -1.10
CA TYR A 14 -1.58 12.36 -1.97
C TYR A 14 -1.64 10.94 -1.40
N GLY A 15 -1.97 10.80 -0.10
CA GLY A 15 -1.99 9.52 0.60
C GLY A 15 -0.61 8.86 0.74
N LEU A 16 -0.59 7.56 1.02
CA LEU A 16 0.65 6.77 1.13
C LEU A 16 1.10 6.23 -0.24
N LYS A 17 2.41 6.09 -0.41
CA LYS A 17 3.04 5.40 -1.55
C LYS A 17 4.12 4.47 -1.02
N ILE A 18 4.04 3.19 -1.39
CA ILE A 18 5.08 2.20 -1.08
C ILE A 18 6.01 2.11 -2.30
N SER A 19 7.32 2.08 -2.05
CA SER A 19 8.33 1.92 -3.11
C SER A 19 9.43 0.96 -2.68
N ARG A 20 9.86 0.08 -3.59
CA ARG A 20 11.05 -0.77 -3.42
C ARG A 20 12.18 -0.23 -4.29
N LYS A 21 13.33 0.05 -3.68
CA LYS A 21 14.58 0.24 -4.42
C LYS A 21 15.09 -1.14 -4.83
N GLY A 22 15.08 -1.45 -6.12
CA GLY A 22 15.78 -2.62 -6.65
C GLY A 22 17.24 -2.32 -6.96
N GLY A 23 18.00 -3.37 -7.28
CA GLY A 23 19.38 -3.25 -7.76
C GLY A 23 19.43 -2.68 -9.17
N GLY A 24 19.58 -1.37 -9.31
CA GLY A 24 19.80 -0.67 -10.59
C GLY A 24 18.76 0.41 -10.91
N LEU A 25 19.04 1.20 -11.96
CA LEU A 25 18.28 2.40 -12.34
C LEU A 25 16.84 2.10 -12.79
N PHE A 26 16.59 0.90 -13.32
CA PHE A 26 15.29 0.47 -13.88
C PHE A 26 14.47 -0.47 -12.98
N ARG A 27 15.00 -0.88 -11.82
CA ARG A 27 14.30 -1.81 -10.91
C ARG A 27 13.56 -1.06 -9.80
N ARG A 28 12.66 -0.15 -10.16
CA ARG A 28 11.85 0.61 -9.19
C ARG A 28 10.40 0.15 -9.26
N ALA A 29 9.90 -0.42 -8.18
CA ALA A 29 8.47 -0.72 -8.03
C ALA A 29 7.84 0.33 -7.12
N SER A 30 6.64 0.80 -7.46
CA SER A 30 5.89 1.68 -6.59
C SER A 30 4.39 1.51 -6.74
N ALA A 31 3.67 1.47 -5.62
CA ALA A 31 2.23 1.29 -5.60
C ALA A 31 1.59 2.11 -4.49
N LYS A 32 0.30 2.44 -4.66
CA LYS A 32 -0.52 3.04 -3.62
C LYS A 32 -1.15 1.90 -2.80
N PRO A 33 -0.88 1.79 -1.49
CA PRO A 33 -1.49 0.76 -0.67
C PRO A 33 -2.97 1.07 -0.44
N LYS A 34 -3.75 0.00 -0.33
CA LYS A 34 -5.10 -0.03 0.22
C LYS A 34 -5.03 -0.52 1.66
N ALA A 35 -6.13 -0.34 2.39
CA ALA A 35 -6.30 -0.88 3.72
C ALA A 35 -7.42 -1.92 3.75
N ALA A 36 -7.26 -2.90 4.64
CA ALA A 36 -8.31 -3.80 5.07
C ALA A 36 -8.47 -3.70 6.59
N VAL A 37 -9.70 -3.48 7.06
CA VAL A 37 -9.99 -3.22 8.47
C VAL A 37 -10.79 -4.37 9.06
N CYS A 38 -10.39 -4.87 10.23
CA CYS A 38 -11.16 -5.84 10.99
C CYS A 38 -12.36 -5.15 11.64
N PRO A 39 -13.62 -5.49 11.26
CA PRO A 39 -14.80 -4.82 11.83
C PRO A 39 -15.02 -5.13 13.32
N LYS A 40 -14.35 -6.17 13.86
CA LYS A 40 -14.49 -6.57 15.26
C LYS A 40 -13.53 -5.83 16.21
N CYS A 41 -12.28 -5.59 15.79
CA CYS A 41 -11.24 -5.05 16.67
C CYS A 41 -10.45 -3.88 16.09
N GLY A 42 -10.75 -3.42 14.87
CA GLY A 42 -10.08 -2.28 14.25
C GLY A 42 -8.68 -2.56 13.70
N TYR A 43 -8.15 -3.78 13.83
CA TYR A 43 -6.88 -4.15 13.22
C TYR A 43 -6.88 -3.80 11.73
N THR A 44 -5.86 -3.05 11.30
CA THR A 44 -5.78 -2.50 9.95
C THR A 44 -4.52 -3.02 9.26
N ALA A 45 -4.70 -3.73 8.15
CA ALA A 45 -3.62 -4.21 7.30
C ALA A 45 -3.51 -3.35 6.05
N LEU A 46 -2.28 -3.00 5.66
CA LEU A 46 -1.98 -2.35 4.38
C LEU A 46 -1.59 -3.40 3.34
N TYR A 47 -2.10 -3.28 2.12
CA TYR A 47 -1.80 -4.21 1.03
C TYR A 47 -1.82 -3.51 -0.33
N ILE A 48 -1.28 -4.17 -1.36
CA ILE A 48 -1.29 -3.71 -2.76
C ILE A 48 -1.90 -4.81 -3.64
N ASP A 49 -2.57 -4.44 -4.72
CA ASP A 49 -3.27 -5.42 -5.58
C ASP A 49 -2.28 -6.33 -6.35
N ASN A 50 -1.14 -5.78 -6.78
CA ASN A 50 -0.15 -6.47 -7.62
C ASN A 50 1.19 -6.66 -6.88
N PRO A 51 1.28 -7.57 -5.90
CA PRO A 51 2.52 -7.78 -5.13
C PRO A 51 3.69 -8.29 -5.99
N SER A 52 3.41 -8.86 -7.17
CA SER A 52 4.43 -9.34 -8.12
C SER A 52 5.36 -8.23 -8.62
N GLU A 53 4.93 -6.97 -8.58
CA GLU A 53 5.80 -5.83 -8.89
C GLU A 53 6.91 -5.65 -7.84
N PHE A 54 6.69 -6.14 -6.62
CA PHE A 54 7.58 -5.98 -5.48
C PHE A 54 8.40 -7.23 -5.15
N THR A 55 8.25 -8.34 -5.87
CA THR A 55 8.95 -9.61 -5.58
C THR A 55 9.98 -10.03 -6.62
N ARG A 56 10.12 -9.29 -7.74
CA ARG A 56 11.15 -9.53 -8.76
C ARG A 56 12.55 -9.02 -8.39
#